data_AF-A0A438JVL8-F1
#
_entry.id   AF-A0A438JVL8-F1
#
_cell.length_a   1.000
_cell.length_b   1.000
_cell.length_c   1.000
_cell.angle_alpha   90.00
_cell.angle_beta   90.00
_cell.angle_gamma   90.00
#
_symmetry.space_group_name_H-M   'P 1'
#
loop_
_entity.id
_entity.type
_entity.pdbx_description
1 polymer ?
#
loop_
_entity_poly.entity_id
_entity_poly.type
_entity_poly.pdbx_seq_one_letter_code
_entity_poly.pdbx_strand_id
1 'polypeptide(L)'
;MRMRFLSQNLRFLMTLGRLVAVLVQNEQRSEMYLKYIVLNGLPIGPITFNCCSWVHSKFDNPEKRIFFTNKSYLPSQTPRGLKSLRKKELRSLRGNGEEECKAFDRIYDYDTYNDLGDPTRLDWHDKCLVVAKNTHTLDDVELDVHGAKLV
;
A
#
# COMPACT_ATOMS: atom_id res chain seq x y z
N MET A 1 -0.29 -24.17 18.00
CA MET A 1 0.96 -23.98 17.24
C MET A 1 1.49 -22.57 17.51
N ARG A 2 2.63 -22.42 18.20
CA ARG A 2 3.17 -21.12 18.65
C ARG A 2 4.40 -20.80 17.80
N MET A 3 4.19 -20.21 16.63
CA MET A 3 5.29 -19.82 15.72
C MET A 3 6.10 -18.67 16.35
N ARG A 4 7.33 -18.98 16.77
CA ARG A 4 8.32 -17.97 17.11
C ARG A 4 8.87 -17.39 15.81
N PHE A 5 8.54 -16.14 15.51
CA PHE A 5 9.15 -15.37 14.41
C PHE A 5 10.62 -15.06 14.75
N LEU A 6 11.51 -16.05 14.63
CA LEU A 6 12.94 -15.89 14.95
C LEU A 6 13.76 -15.26 13.82
N SER A 7 13.17 -14.98 12.66
CA SER A 7 13.90 -14.51 11.48
C SER A 7 13.45 -13.14 10.96
N GLN A 8 13.02 -12.24 11.84
CA GLN A 8 12.56 -10.91 11.43
C GLN A 8 13.23 -9.86 12.32
N ASN A 9 13.73 -8.77 11.73
CA ASN A 9 14.26 -7.65 12.51
C ASN A 9 13.10 -6.72 12.87
N LEU A 10 12.73 -6.71 14.15
CA LEU A 10 11.70 -5.82 14.69
C LEU A 10 12.33 -4.64 15.42
N ARG A 11 11.90 -3.41 15.11
CA ARG A 11 12.22 -2.21 15.89
C ARG A 11 10.95 -1.52 16.35
N PHE A 12 10.76 -1.44 17.66
CA PHE A 12 9.58 -0.79 18.24
C PHE A 12 9.80 0.71 18.39
N LEU A 13 8.78 1.48 18.02
CA LEU A 13 8.77 2.94 18.11
C LEU A 13 7.88 3.36 19.27
N MET A 14 8.47 4.13 20.18
CA MET A 14 7.83 4.63 21.40
C MET A 14 7.58 6.13 21.26
N THR A 15 6.45 6.62 21.76
CA THR A 15 6.14 8.06 21.84
C THR A 15 5.37 8.31 23.14
N LEU A 16 5.85 9.25 23.96
CA LEU A 16 5.25 9.59 25.26
C LEU A 16 5.04 8.35 26.16
N GLY A 17 6.05 7.48 26.23
CA GLY A 17 6.01 6.26 27.06
C GLY A 17 5.11 5.14 26.53
N ARG A 18 4.44 5.32 25.37
CA ARG A 18 3.61 4.28 24.75
C ARG A 18 4.18 3.80 23.43
N LEU A 19 4.08 2.50 23.20
CA LEU A 19 4.40 1.88 21.94
C LEU A 19 3.33 2.25 20.89
N VAL A 20 3.78 2.69 19.73
CA VAL A 20 2.90 3.30 18.72
C VAL A 20 3.06 2.74 17.33
N ALA A 21 4.25 2.26 16.99
CA ALA A 21 4.52 1.63 15.71
C ALA A 21 5.65 0.59 15.84
N VAL A 22 5.77 -0.29 14.85
CA VAL A 22 6.84 -1.27 14.71
C VAL A 22 7.36 -1.24 13.28
N LEU A 23 8.68 -1.22 13.14
CA LEU A 23 9.36 -1.45 11.88
C LEU A 23 9.70 -2.95 11.77
N VAL A 24 9.40 -3.52 10.62
CA VAL A 24 9.61 -4.93 10.30
C VAL A 24 10.51 -5.02 9.07
N GLN A 25 11.57 -5.82 9.18
CA GLN A 25 12.39 -6.23 8.04
C GLN A 25 12.33 -7.74 7.91
N ASN A 26 12.01 -8.19 6.70
CA ASN A 26 12.02 -9.60 6.37
C ASN A 26 13.43 -10.06 6.00
N GLU A 27 14.00 -10.92 6.84
CA GLU A 27 15.34 -11.49 6.64
C GLU A 27 15.35 -12.67 5.66
N GLN A 28 14.17 -13.16 5.25
CA GLN A 28 14.03 -14.25 4.29
C GLN A 28 14.23 -13.74 2.86
N ARG A 29 14.53 -14.68 1.94
CA ARG A 29 14.65 -14.39 0.51
C ARG A 29 13.32 -14.30 -0.22
N SER A 30 12.26 -14.87 0.35
CA SER A 30 10.90 -14.79 -0.17
C SER A 30 10.08 -13.79 0.62
N GLU A 31 9.04 -13.24 0.01
CA GLU A 31 8.03 -12.45 0.71
C GLU A 31 7.29 -13.27 1.78
N MET A 32 6.70 -12.58 2.75
CA MET A 32 5.87 -13.19 3.77
C MET A 32 4.60 -12.40 4.01
N TYR A 33 3.49 -13.10 4.25
CA TYR A 33 2.26 -12.46 4.69
C TYR A 33 2.25 -12.32 6.21
N LEU A 34 2.27 -11.07 6.70
CA LEU A 34 2.25 -10.77 8.12
C LEU A 34 0.84 -10.38 8.55
N LYS A 35 0.19 -11.26 9.33
CA LYS A 35 -1.18 -11.01 9.81
C LYS A 35 -1.20 -10.16 11.09
N TYR A 36 -0.51 -10.61 12.14
CA TYR A 36 -0.45 -9.92 13.43
C TYR A 36 0.94 -9.97 14.05
N ILE A 37 1.28 -8.94 14.81
CA ILE A 37 2.37 -8.97 15.80
C ILE A 37 1.74 -8.81 17.19
N VAL A 38 2.03 -9.73 18.11
CA VAL A 38 1.53 -9.69 19.48
C VAL A 38 2.69 -9.60 20.44
N LEU A 39 2.74 -8.52 21.22
CA LEU A 39 3.72 -8.31 22.28
C LEU A 39 3.08 -8.65 23.62
N ASN A 40 3.67 -9.63 24.31
CA ASN A 40 3.25 -10.06 25.64
C ASN A 40 4.29 -9.63 26.69
N GLY A 41 3.91 -9.64 27.97
CA GLY A 41 4.83 -9.37 29.08
C GLY A 41 5.08 -7.88 29.36
N LEU A 42 4.24 -6.99 28.83
CA LEU A 42 4.25 -5.57 29.19
C LEU A 42 3.37 -5.36 30.43
N PRO A 43 3.74 -4.43 31.33
CA PRO A 43 2.96 -4.14 32.55
C PRO A 43 1.55 -3.59 32.27
N ILE A 44 1.30 -3.15 31.03
CA ILE A 44 0.04 -2.55 30.56
C ILE A 44 -0.85 -3.60 29.86
N GLY A 45 -0.40 -4.85 29.79
CA GLY A 45 -1.08 -5.94 29.07
C GLY A 45 -0.55 -6.14 27.64
N PRO A 46 -1.11 -7.11 26.90
CA PRO A 46 -0.65 -7.45 25.56
C PRO A 46 -0.98 -6.35 24.55
N ILE A 47 -0.04 -6.04 23.65
CA ILE A 47 -0.23 -5.10 22.56
C ILE A 47 -0.25 -5.85 21.23
N THR A 48 -1.26 -5.59 20.41
CA THR A 48 -1.43 -6.22 19.09
C THR A 48 -1.33 -5.19 17.98
N PHE A 49 -0.56 -5.52 16.93
CA PHE A 49 -0.54 -4.81 15.66
C PHE A 49 -1.28 -5.64 14.62
N ASN A 50 -2.31 -5.06 14.01
CA ASN A 50 -3.00 -5.65 12.87
C ASN A 50 -2.29 -5.22 11.58
N CYS A 51 -1.57 -6.15 10.96
CA CYS A 51 -0.68 -5.84 9.85
C CYS A 51 -1.34 -6.15 8.50
N CYS A 52 -1.92 -7.35 8.36
CA CYS A 52 -2.61 -7.86 7.16
C CYS A 52 -1.99 -7.40 5.83
N SER A 53 -0.67 -7.59 5.70
CA SER A 53 0.08 -7.12 4.54
C SER A 53 1.21 -8.09 4.21
N TRP A 54 1.52 -8.20 2.92
CA TRP A 54 2.77 -8.78 2.44
C TRP A 54 3.95 -7.89 2.83
N VAL A 55 5.05 -8.52 3.25
CA VAL A 55 6.34 -7.89 3.56
C VAL A 55 7.36 -8.50 2.61
N HIS A 56 7.88 -7.66 1.70
CA HIS A 56 8.88 -8.07 0.72
C HIS A 56 10.16 -8.53 1.41
N SER A 57 10.95 -9.33 0.70
CA SER A 57 12.27 -9.74 1.16
C SER A 57 13.21 -8.53 1.17
N LYS A 58 14.08 -8.43 2.18
CA LYS A 58 15.09 -7.35 2.26
C LYS A 58 16.04 -7.31 1.06
N PHE A 59 16.12 -8.42 0.32
CA PHE A 59 16.96 -8.55 -0.86
C PHE A 59 16.30 -7.95 -2.11
N ASP A 60 14.97 -7.80 -2.11
CA ASP A 60 14.22 -7.15 -3.18
C ASP A 60 14.13 -5.63 -2.93
N ASN A 61 13.84 -5.26 -1.68
CA ASN A 61 13.83 -3.89 -1.22
C ASN A 61 14.31 -3.82 0.24
N PRO A 62 15.38 -3.06 0.56
CA PRO A 62 15.89 -2.96 1.92
C PRO A 62 15.05 -2.06 2.84
N GLU A 63 14.02 -1.37 2.33
CA GLU A 63 13.18 -0.47 3.12
C GLU A 63 12.29 -1.25 4.11
N LYS A 64 12.38 -0.91 5.39
CA LYS A 64 11.57 -1.54 6.44
C LYS A 64 10.10 -1.13 6.34
N ARG A 65 9.21 -2.10 6.48
CA ARG A 65 7.76 -1.87 6.61
C ARG A 65 7.43 -1.31 7.98
N ILE A 66 6.58 -0.29 8.03
CA ILE A 66 6.05 0.24 9.29
C ILE A 66 4.60 -0.21 9.51
N PHE A 67 4.30 -0.67 10.72
CA PHE A 67 2.93 -0.98 11.14
C PHE A 67 2.61 -0.17 12.40
N PHE A 68 1.41 0.41 12.44
CA PHE A 68 0.94 1.22 13.57
C PHE A 68 0.04 0.39 14.50
N THR A 69 -0.07 0.82 15.75
CA THR A 69 -1.09 0.27 16.67
C THR A 69 -2.50 0.55 16.17
N ASN A 70 -3.49 -0.27 16.57
CA ASN A 70 -4.91 -0.13 16.16
C ASN A 70 -5.61 1.16 16.63
N LYS A 71 -4.90 2.09 17.28
CA LYS A 71 -5.49 3.34 17.74
C LYS A 71 -5.56 4.34 16.58
N SER A 72 -6.77 4.74 16.23
CA SER A 72 -7.03 5.72 15.18
C SER A 72 -6.79 7.16 15.64
N TYR A 73 -6.27 7.99 14.73
CA TYR A 73 -6.09 9.43 14.94
C TYR A 73 -6.44 10.20 13.68
N LEU A 74 -7.12 11.34 13.84
CA LEU A 74 -7.19 12.35 12.79
C LEU A 74 -5.79 12.91 12.48
N PRO A 75 -5.56 13.50 11.29
CA PRO A 75 -4.28 14.12 10.96
C PRO A 75 -3.83 15.18 11.99
N SER A 76 -4.77 15.99 12.49
CA SER A 76 -4.53 17.00 13.53
C SER A 76 -4.18 16.39 14.89
N GLN A 77 -4.78 15.24 15.22
CA GLN A 77 -4.64 14.52 16.49
C GLN A 77 -3.47 13.52 16.50
N THR A 78 -2.79 13.34 15.37
CA THR A 78 -1.65 12.40 15.28
C THR A 78 -0.54 12.86 16.24
N PRO A 79 -0.07 12.00 17.16
CA PRO A 79 1.01 12.35 18.09
C PRO A 79 2.23 12.89 17.36
N ARG A 80 2.91 13.90 17.93
CA ARG A 80 4.04 14.59 17.27
C ARG A 80 5.11 13.62 16.73
N GLY A 81 5.47 12.59 17.52
CA GLY A 81 6.44 11.56 17.12
C GLY A 81 6.03 10.66 15.95
N LEU A 82 4.73 10.61 15.61
CA LEU A 82 4.21 9.81 14.49
C LEU A 82 3.96 10.64 13.23
N LYS A 83 3.93 11.97 13.31
CA LYS A 83 3.58 12.82 12.15
C LYS A 83 4.53 12.62 10.98
N SER A 84 5.84 12.55 11.23
CA SER A 84 6.86 12.33 10.20
C SER A 84 6.73 10.95 9.57
N LEU A 85 6.54 9.91 10.38
CA LEU A 85 6.38 8.52 9.95
C LEU A 85 5.12 8.34 9.10
N ARG A 86 3.98 8.90 9.54
CA ARG A 86 2.73 8.91 8.78
C ARG A 86 2.92 9.57 7.41
N LYS A 87 3.56 10.75 7.37
CA LYS A 87 3.83 11.45 6.12
C LYS A 87 4.78 10.66 5.21
N LYS A 88 5.79 10.01 5.77
CA LYS A 88 6.72 9.18 5.00
C LYS A 88 6.00 7.98 4.37
N GLU A 89 5.22 7.24 5.14
CA GLU A 89 4.47 6.08 4.63
C GLU A 89 3.48 6.50 3.54
N LEU A 90 2.75 7.60 3.74
CA LEU A 90 1.83 8.12 2.72
C LEU A 90 2.53 8.55 1.42
N ARG A 91 3.76 9.07 1.50
CA ARG A 91 4.55 9.37 0.28
C ARG A 91 5.02 8.10 -0.41
N SER A 92 5.48 7.10 0.33
CA SER A 92 5.89 5.80 -0.23
C SER A 92 4.74 5.13 -0.97
N LEU A 93 3.52 5.18 -0.43
CA LEU A 93 2.32 4.62 -1.08
C LEU A 93 1.89 5.38 -2.34
N ARG A 94 2.29 6.63 -2.54
CA ARG A 94 1.96 7.40 -3.75
C ARG A 94 2.95 7.17 -4.89
N GLY A 95 4.18 6.78 -4.58
CA GLY A 95 5.24 6.68 -5.58
C GLY A 95 5.63 8.04 -6.19
N ASN A 96 6.28 7.99 -7.34
CA ASN A 96 6.74 9.12 -8.14
C ASN A 96 6.01 9.27 -9.50
N GLY A 97 5.20 8.29 -9.91
CA GLY A 97 4.42 8.32 -11.16
C GLY A 97 5.22 8.09 -12.44
N GLU A 98 6.47 7.63 -12.34
CA GLU A 98 7.38 7.55 -13.50
C GLU A 98 7.90 6.13 -13.81
N GLU A 99 7.77 5.17 -12.89
CA GLU A 99 8.43 3.86 -12.98
C GLU A 99 7.44 2.70 -13.18
N GLU A 100 7.88 1.65 -13.88
CA GLU A 100 7.18 0.37 -13.91
C GLU A 100 7.04 -0.19 -12.49
N CYS A 101 5.80 -0.46 -12.08
CA CYS A 101 5.51 -1.05 -10.78
C CYS A 101 6.08 -2.46 -10.69
N LYS A 102 6.94 -2.70 -9.70
CA LYS A 102 7.44 -4.04 -9.39
C LYS A 102 6.43 -4.82 -8.57
N ALA A 103 6.51 -6.15 -8.62
CA ALA A 103 5.58 -7.04 -7.91
C ALA A 103 5.48 -6.78 -6.39
N PHE A 104 6.55 -6.26 -5.77
CA PHE A 104 6.60 -5.97 -4.34
C PHE A 104 6.22 -4.53 -3.96
N ASP A 105 5.95 -3.68 -4.96
CA ASP A 105 5.58 -2.30 -4.73
C ASP A 105 4.16 -2.20 -4.17
N ARG A 106 3.93 -1.13 -3.41
CA ARG A 106 2.61 -0.75 -2.88
C ARG A 106 2.26 0.65 -3.34
N ILE A 107 2.70 1.01 -4.53
CA ILE A 107 2.45 2.31 -5.12
C ILE A 107 1.01 2.26 -5.64
N TYR A 108 0.23 3.25 -5.24
CA TYR A 108 -1.13 3.47 -5.69
C TYR A 108 -1.13 4.78 -6.47
N ASP A 109 -1.27 4.65 -7.78
CA ASP A 109 -1.41 5.77 -8.71
C ASP A 109 -2.55 5.49 -9.69
N TYR A 110 -2.95 6.51 -10.44
CA TYR A 110 -4.03 6.42 -11.43
C TYR A 110 -3.47 6.32 -12.84
N ASP A 111 -4.09 5.48 -13.66
CA ASP A 111 -3.92 5.48 -15.11
C ASP A 111 -5.28 5.26 -15.79
N THR A 112 -5.32 5.48 -17.10
CA THR A 112 -6.44 5.19 -18.00
C THR A 112 -6.40 3.76 -18.51
N TYR A 113 -7.53 3.25 -19.04
CA TYR A 113 -7.60 1.94 -19.72
C TYR A 113 -6.94 2.00 -21.10
N ASN A 114 -5.62 2.15 -21.12
CA ASN A 114 -4.78 2.20 -22.32
C ASN A 114 -4.10 0.85 -22.63
N ASP A 115 -4.34 -0.16 -21.78
CA ASP A 115 -3.70 -1.48 -21.76
C ASP A 115 -4.63 -2.62 -22.24
N LEU A 116 -5.87 -2.31 -22.61
CA LEU A 116 -6.87 -3.30 -23.04
C LEU A 116 -6.65 -3.84 -24.48
N GLY A 117 -5.89 -3.14 -25.32
CA GLY A 117 -5.69 -3.49 -26.74
C GLY A 117 -4.23 -3.77 -27.10
N ASP A 118 -4.00 -4.62 -28.09
CA ASP A 118 -2.66 -4.95 -28.59
C ASP A 118 -2.47 -4.40 -30.02
N PRO A 119 -1.82 -3.23 -30.19
CA PRO A 119 -1.60 -2.60 -31.50
C PRO A 119 -0.53 -3.29 -32.35
N THR A 120 0.25 -4.20 -31.77
CA THR A 120 1.36 -4.87 -32.47
C THR A 120 0.89 -6.11 -33.22
N ARG A 121 -0.31 -6.55 -32.87
CA ARG A 121 -1.03 -7.63 -33.53
C ARG A 121 -1.70 -7.04 -34.77
N LEU A 122 -1.28 -7.49 -35.94
CA LEU A 122 -1.73 -7.02 -37.26
C LEU A 122 -3.20 -7.42 -37.59
N ASP A 123 -4.01 -7.77 -36.59
CA ASP A 123 -5.38 -8.29 -36.72
C ASP A 123 -6.41 -7.27 -36.23
N TRP A 124 -6.69 -6.23 -37.02
CA TRP A 124 -7.91 -5.38 -37.08
C TRP A 124 -8.59 -4.88 -35.79
N HIS A 125 -8.03 -5.09 -34.61
CA HIS A 125 -8.51 -4.56 -33.34
C HIS A 125 -7.75 -3.28 -33.03
N ASP A 126 -8.11 -2.22 -33.76
CA ASP A 126 -7.62 -0.87 -33.48
C ASP A 126 -7.97 -0.46 -32.04
N LYS A 127 -6.99 0.14 -31.36
CA LYS A 127 -7.01 0.54 -29.95
C LYS A 127 -8.27 1.36 -29.60
N CYS A 128 -9.14 0.81 -28.77
CA CYS A 128 -10.11 1.62 -28.03
C CYS A 128 -9.42 2.25 -26.80
N LEU A 129 -8.99 3.50 -26.89
CA LEU A 129 -8.72 4.30 -25.69
C LEU A 129 -10.05 4.58 -25.00
N VAL A 130 -10.37 3.80 -23.96
CA VAL A 130 -11.55 4.05 -23.12
C VAL A 130 -11.19 5.16 -22.14
N VAL A 131 -11.31 6.40 -22.57
CA VAL A 131 -11.31 7.55 -21.66
C VAL A 131 -12.71 7.64 -21.06
N ALA A 132 -12.84 7.36 -19.76
CA ALA A 132 -14.06 7.65 -19.03
C ALA A 132 -14.30 9.18 -19.02
N LYS A 133 -15.05 9.67 -20.00
CA LYS A 133 -15.56 11.05 -20.01
C LYS A 133 -16.85 11.09 -19.20
N ASN A 134 -16.74 11.32 -17.89
CA ASN A 134 -17.91 11.64 -17.08
C ASN A 134 -18.33 13.10 -17.38
N THR A 135 -19.36 13.29 -18.20
CA THR A 135 -20.15 14.52 -18.18
C THR A 135 -21.20 14.36 -17.10
N HIS A 136 -20.99 14.99 -15.94
CA HIS A 136 -22.04 15.10 -14.93
C HIS A 136 -23.13 16.04 -15.45
N THR A 137 -24.22 15.47 -15.97
CA THR A 137 -25.53 16.10 -15.86
C THR A 137 -26.27 15.39 -14.74
N LEU A 138 -26.79 16.19 -13.81
CA LEU A 138 -27.74 15.70 -12.81
C LEU A 138 -28.91 15.10 -13.58
N ASP A 139 -29.29 13.90 -13.16
CA ASP A 139 -30.43 13.10 -13.63
C ASP A 139 -30.12 12.22 -14.87
N ASP A 140 -30.22 10.92 -14.61
CA ASP A 140 -30.23 9.76 -15.51
C ASP A 140 -28.91 9.39 -16.23
N VAL A 141 -28.29 8.29 -15.77
CA VAL A 141 -27.14 7.65 -16.43
C VAL A 141 -27.66 6.85 -17.63
N GLU A 142 -27.65 7.48 -18.80
CA GLU A 142 -27.68 6.78 -20.08
C GLU A 142 -26.23 6.61 -20.57
N LEU A 143 -25.78 5.37 -20.77
CA LEU A 143 -24.49 5.05 -21.36
C LEU A 143 -24.57 5.32 -22.87
N ASP A 144 -24.30 6.55 -23.29
CA ASP A 144 -24.21 6.88 -24.71
C ASP A 144 -22.80 6.58 -25.25
N VAL A 145 -22.65 5.47 -25.98
CA VAL A 145 -21.40 5.04 -26.62
C VAL A 145 -21.20 5.75 -27.98
N HIS A 146 -21.45 7.06 -28.05
CA HIS A 146 -21.32 7.85 -29.30
C HIS A 146 -19.94 8.49 -29.52
N GLY A 147 -18.92 8.08 -28.76
CA GLY A 147 -17.64 8.80 -28.69
C GLY A 147 -16.37 8.01 -29.02
N ALA A 148 -16.45 6.83 -29.63
CA ALA A 148 -15.25 6.11 -30.07
C ALA A 148 -14.60 6.89 -31.22
N LYS A 149 -13.55 7.67 -30.92
CA LYS A 149 -12.66 8.22 -31.94
C LYS A 149 -11.52 7.24 -32.18
N LEU A 150 -11.52 6.66 -33.38
CA LEU A 150 -10.32 6.08 -33.98
C LEU A 150 -9.31 7.21 -34.19
N VAL A 151 -8.09 7.05 -33.67
CA VAL A 151 -6.92 7.87 -34.01
C VAL A 151 -5.95 6.98 -34.75
#